data_AF-X1J2P4-F1
#
_entry.id   AF-X1J2P4-F1
#
_cell.length_a   1.000
_cell.length_b   1.000
_cell.length_c   1.000
_cell.angle_alpha   90.00
_cell.angle_beta   90.00
_cell.angle_gamma   90.00
#
_symmetry.space_group_name_H-M   'P 1'
#
loop_
_entity.id
_entity.type
_entity.pdbx_description
1 polymer ?
#
loop_
_entity_poly.entity_id
_entity_poly.type
_entity_poly.pdbx_seq_one_letter_code
_entity_poly.pdbx_strand_id
1 'polypeptide(L)' 'MTFKVVCNKCGATYTDKESIELARKWVAEGYAPCPNLDCPGELEIKKVDLAGK' A
#
# COMPACT_ATOMS: atom_id res chain seq x y z
N MET A 1 -16.09 -0.69 0.38
CA MET A 1 -14.83 -0.87 1.15
C MET A 1 -13.71 -0.25 0.36
N THR A 2 -12.96 0.66 0.98
CA THR A 2 -11.83 1.32 0.33
C THR A 2 -10.55 0.73 0.90
N PHE A 3 -9.53 0.58 0.07
CA PHE A 3 -8.22 0.10 0.48
C PHE A 3 -7.22 1.23 0.27
N LYS A 4 -6.14 1.21 1.04
CA LYS A 4 -4.97 2.05 0.80
C LYS A 4 -3.73 1.19 0.94
N VAL A 5 -2.69 1.54 0.21
CA VAL A 5 -1.37 0.95 0.36
C VAL A 5 -0.52 1.92 1.15
N VAL A 6 0.23 1.44 2.13
CA VAL A 6 1.10 2.25 2.96
C VAL A 6 2.48 1.62 3.01
N CYS A 7 3.52 2.40 2.76
CA CYS A 7 4.89 1.96 3.02
C CYS A 7 5.13 1.87 4.53
N ASN A 8 5.56 0.72 5.04
CA ASN A 8 5.77 0.51 6.47
C ASN A 8 6.87 1.39 7.09
N LYS A 9 7.83 1.84 6.27
CA LYS A 9 8.98 2.64 6.71
C LYS A 9 8.75 4.15 6.66
N CYS A 10 8.33 4.71 5.51
CA CYS A 10 8.11 6.15 5.36
C CYS A 10 6.65 6.58 5.56
N GLY A 11 5.70 5.64 5.61
CA GLY A 11 4.29 5.98 5.64
C GLY A 11 3.72 6.52 4.33
N ALA A 12 4.48 6.44 3.22
CA ALA A 12 4.00 6.82 1.90
C ALA A 12 2.69 6.08 1.59
N THR A 13 1.63 6.81 1.28
CA THR A 13 0.27 6.27 1.15
C THR A 13 -0.22 6.41 -0.29
N TYR A 14 -0.78 5.33 -0.83
CA TYR A 14 -1.36 5.27 -2.16
C TYR A 14 -2.81 4.82 -2.05
N THR A 15 -3.72 5.62 -2.59
CA THR A 15 -5.17 5.37 -2.53
C THR A 15 -5.78 5.05 -3.89
N ASP A 16 -4.98 5.15 -4.96
CA ASP A 16 -5.39 4.88 -6.32
C ASP A 16 -5.59 3.38 -6.54
N LYS A 17 -6.62 3.05 -7.34
CA LYS A 17 -7.01 1.67 -7.61
C LYS A 17 -5.85 0.86 -8.20
N GLU A 18 -5.13 1.43 -9.17
CA GLU A 18 -4.00 0.76 -9.82
C GLU A 18 -2.88 0.43 -8.83
N SER A 19 -2.53 1.36 -7.95
CA SER A 19 -1.51 1.14 -6.91
C SER A 19 -1.93 0.05 -5.93
N ILE A 20 -3.22 -0.02 -5.58
CA ILE A 20 -3.78 -1.06 -4.71
C ILE A 20 -3.73 -2.43 -5.39
N GLU A 21 -4.09 -2.52 -6.67
CA GLU A 21 -4.04 -3.77 -7.42
C GLU A 21 -2.61 -4.26 -7.62
N LEU A 22 -1.68 -3.36 -7.90
CA LEU A 22 -0.26 -3.67 -8.02
C LEU A 22 0.33 -4.15 -6.69
N ALA A 23 0.08 -3.43 -5.60
CA ALA A 23 0.52 -3.84 -4.27
C ALA A 23 -0.07 -5.18 -3.85
N ARG A 24 -1.31 -5.51 -4.25
CA ARG A 24 -1.90 -6.84 -4.00
C ARG A 24 -1.15 -7.96 -4.68
N LYS A 25 -0.75 -7.78 -5.95
CA LYS A 25 0.07 -8.76 -6.67
C LYS A 25 1.41 -8.95 -5.97
N TRP A 26 2.11 -7.85 -5.72
CA TRP A 26 3.40 -7.85 -5.07
C TRP A 26 3.40 -8.48 -3.66
N VAL A 27 2.39 -8.17 -2.84
CA VAL A 27 2.23 -8.80 -1.52
C VAL A 27 1.94 -10.29 -1.64
N ALA A 28 1.14 -10.71 -2.63
CA ALA A 28 0.86 -12.12 -2.88
C ALA A 28 2.08 -12.90 -3.41
N GLU A 29 2.97 -12.23 -4.16
CA GLU A 29 4.24 -12.77 -4.61
C GLU A 29 5.31 -12.78 -3.50
N GLY A 30 5.03 -12.19 -2.33
CA GLY A 30 5.96 -12.08 -1.21
C GLY A 30 7.06 -11.03 -1.43
N TYR A 31 6.90 -10.14 -2.42
CA TYR A 31 7.86 -9.10 -2.75
C TYR A 31 7.15 -7.80 -3.09
N ALA A 32 7.00 -6.92 -2.09
CA ALA A 32 6.30 -5.65 -2.23
C ALA A 32 7.17 -4.47 -1.76
N PRO A 33 8.22 -4.10 -2.50
CA PRO A 33 9.06 -2.97 -2.12
C PRO A 33 8.31 -1.65 -2.24
N CYS A 34 8.63 -0.69 -1.38
CA CYS A 34 8.17 0.67 -1.54
C CYS A 34 8.83 1.31 -2.77
N PRO A 35 8.08 2.03 -3.61
CA PRO A 35 8.65 2.69 -4.79
C PRO A 35 9.50 3.93 -4.44
N ASN A 36 9.47 4.37 -3.18
CA ASN A 36 10.30 5.47 -2.70
C ASN A 36 11.74 4.98 -2.47
N LEU A 37 12.66 5.36 -3.36
CA LEU A 37 14.07 4.95 -3.30
C LEU A 37 14.81 5.49 -2.07
N ASP A 38 14.41 6.64 -1.54
CA ASP A 38 14.93 7.20 -0.29
C ASP A 38 14.43 6.44 0.95
N CYS A 39 13.41 5.59 0.79
CA CYS A 39 12.84 4.82 1.87
C CYS A 39 12.62 3.35 1.51
N PRO A 40 13.68 2.52 1.63
CA PRO A 40 13.57 1.09 1.38
C PRO A 40 12.76 0.44 2.50
N GLY A 41 11.49 0.22 2.21
CA GLY A 41 10.54 -0.51 3.04
C GLY A 41 9.65 -1.40 2.19
N GLU A 42 8.59 -1.91 2.81
CA GLU A 42 7.62 -2.78 2.16
C GLU A 42 6.22 -2.14 2.17
N LEU A 43 5.45 -2.41 1.13
CA LEU A 43 4.08 -1.96 0.97
C LEU A 43 3.14 -2.88 1.73
N GLU A 44 2.33 -2.27 2.59
CA GLU A 44 1.26 -2.92 3.32
C GLU A 44 -0.11 -2.45 2.82
N ILE A 45 -1.04 -3.38 2.63
CA ILE A 45 -2.41 -3.03 2.25
C ILE A 45 -3.22 -2.87 3.53
N LYS A 46 -3.73 -1.65 3.75
CA LYS A 46 -4.62 -1.34 4.87
C LYS A 46 -6.04 -1.12 4.38
N LYS A 47 -6.99 -1.72 5.09
CA LYS A 47 -8.41 -1.50 4.87
C LYS A 47 -8.80 -0.14 5.46
N VAL A 48 -9.50 0.67 4.67
CA VAL A 48 -10.06 1.95 5.11
C VAL A 48 -11.57 1.79 5.11
N ASP A 49 -12.14 1.72 6.30
CA ASP A 49 -13.59 1.82 6.46
C ASP A 49 -13.96 3.30 6.33
N LEU A 50 -14.54 3.69 5.19
CA LEU A 50 -15.19 5.00 5.01
C LEU A 50 -16.54 5.05 5.75
N ALA A 51 -16.67 4.36 6.88
CA ALA A 51 -17.84 4.34 7.73
C ALA A 51 -17.52 5.09 9.02
N GLY A 52 -17.60 6.43 8.97
CA GLY A 52 -17.47 7.24 10.16
C GLY A 52 -17.29 8.73 9.88
N LYS A 53 -18.43 9.41 9.71
CA LYS A 53 -18.70 10.85 9.89
C LYS A 53 -17.73 11.88 9.32
#